data_AF-A0A1I7TX97-F1
#
_entry.id   AF-A0A1I7TX97-F1
#
_cell.length_a   1.000
_cell.length_b   1.000
_cell.length_c   1.000
_cell.angle_alpha   90.00
_cell.angle_beta   90.00
_cell.angle_gamma   90.00
#
_symmetry.space_group_name_H-M   'P 1'
#
loop_
_entity.id
_entity.type
_entity.pdbx_description
1 polymer ?
#
loop_
_entity_poly.entity_id
_entity_poly.type
_entity_poly.pdbx_seq_one_letter_code
_entity_poly.pdbx_strand_id
1 'polypeptide(L)'
;MFKLVGKEAFKVGDMKCTISVEALGTFAYEYCLEVNGKTFNKFKEEQNKKLLSWETTISGQEWRVVLDKETMEVWANGSNIDTAGEFVDNGSYTHFELGKTSCRIVAKSSGKRKTGLLHTLYVNNTLVPSTADLAEGASSSSSS
;
A
#
# COMPACT_ATOMS: atom_id res chain seq x y z
N MET A 1 34.23 -11.31 18.92
CA MET A 1 33.98 -11.58 17.48
C MET A 1 32.50 -11.38 17.24
N PHE A 2 32.12 -10.31 16.53
CA PHE A 2 30.72 -10.06 16.19
C PHE A 2 30.30 -11.07 15.12
N LYS A 3 29.30 -11.92 15.42
CA LYS A 3 28.69 -12.77 14.40
C LYS A 3 27.73 -11.89 13.60
N LEU A 4 28.02 -11.70 12.32
CA LEU A 4 27.15 -10.98 11.38
C LEU A 4 25.89 -11.78 11.03
N VAL A 5 25.93 -13.10 11.19
CA VAL A 5 24.82 -14.03 10.99
C VAL A 5 24.04 -14.23 12.27
N GLY A 6 22.71 -14.28 12.16
CA GLY A 6 21.83 -14.39 13.31
C GLY A 6 20.38 -14.12 12.94
N LYS A 7 19.52 -14.16 13.97
CA LYS A 7 18.10 -13.88 13.85
C LYS A 7 17.71 -12.95 15.00
N GLU A 8 17.02 -11.86 14.68
CA GLU A 8 16.57 -10.87 15.66
C GLU A 8 15.07 -10.65 15.52
N ALA A 9 14.36 -10.86 16.63
CA ALA A 9 12.91 -10.68 16.68
C ALA A 9 12.56 -9.31 17.26
N PHE A 10 11.63 -8.64 16.62
CA PHE A 10 11.12 -7.33 17.03
C PHE A 10 9.61 -7.25 16.78
N LYS A 11 8.99 -6.16 17.23
CA LYS A 11 7.57 -5.91 17.01
C LYS A 11 7.35 -4.60 16.25
N VAL A 12 6.34 -4.60 15.39
CA VAL A 12 5.80 -3.39 14.73
C VAL A 12 4.31 -3.36 15.01
N GLY A 13 3.90 -2.51 15.95
CA GLY A 13 2.57 -2.63 16.57
C GLY A 13 2.39 -4.03 17.17
N ASP A 14 1.30 -4.70 16.79
CA ASP A 14 1.01 -6.07 17.22
C ASP A 14 1.67 -7.15 16.35
N MET A 15 2.31 -6.77 15.25
CA MET A 15 2.98 -7.72 14.35
C MET A 15 4.30 -8.20 14.96
N LYS A 16 4.47 -9.53 15.00
CA LYS A 16 5.74 -10.15 15.33
C LYS A 16 6.59 -10.23 14.08
N CYS A 17 7.70 -9.51 14.07
CA CYS A 17 8.65 -9.50 12.97
C CYS A 17 9.91 -10.25 13.36
N THR A 18 10.59 -10.83 12.38
CA THR A 18 11.90 -11.40 12.61
C THR A 18 12.78 -11.20 11.40
N ILE A 19 13.92 -10.55 11.59
CA ILE A 19 14.96 -10.41 10.58
C ILE A 19 15.99 -11.51 10.79
N SER A 20 16.37 -12.23 9.74
CA SER A 20 17.49 -13.16 9.75
C SER A 20 18.54 -12.75 8.73
N VAL A 21 19.79 -12.95 9.10
CA VAL A 21 20.96 -12.74 8.25
C VAL A 21 21.68 -14.08 8.12
N GLU A 22 21.74 -14.59 6.90
CA GLU A 22 22.33 -15.88 6.57
C GLU A 22 23.51 -15.68 5.62
N ALA A 23 24.55 -16.50 5.75
CA ALA A 23 25.69 -16.44 4.83
C ALA A 23 25.29 -17.07 3.49
N LEU A 24 25.44 -16.31 2.41
CA LEU A 24 25.23 -16.76 1.05
C LEU A 24 26.60 -16.95 0.37
N GLY A 25 27.17 -18.15 0.51
CA GLY A 25 28.54 -18.42 0.06
C GLY A 25 29.61 -17.75 0.94
N THR A 26 30.74 -17.38 0.34
CA THR A 26 31.94 -16.94 1.10
C THR A 26 31.92 -15.45 1.45
N PHE A 27 31.32 -14.60 0.61
CA PHE A 27 31.42 -13.14 0.71
C PHE A 27 30.08 -12.41 0.57
N ALA A 28 28.96 -13.12 0.60
CA ALA A 28 27.64 -12.50 0.54
C ALA A 28 26.75 -12.96 1.70
N TYR A 29 25.73 -12.14 1.95
CA TYR A 29 24.73 -12.38 3.00
C TYR A 29 23.35 -12.18 2.41
N GLU A 30 22.42 -13.03 2.83
CA GLU A 30 21.01 -12.90 2.53
C GLU A 30 20.27 -12.38 3.76
N TYR A 31 19.35 -11.44 3.52
CA TYR A 31 18.52 -10.84 4.56
C TYR A 31 17.07 -11.28 4.31
N CYS A 32 16.50 -11.96 5.30
CA CYS A 32 15.12 -12.41 5.25
C CYS A 32 14.32 -11.71 6.34
N LEU A 33 13.19 -11.11 5.96
CA LEU A 33 12.21 -10.59 6.90
C LEU A 33 10.99 -11.52 6.93
N GLU A 34 10.66 -12.00 8.11
CA GLU A 34 9.42 -12.70 8.40
C GLU A 34 8.46 -11.78 9.18
N VAL A 35 7.18 -11.80 8.81
CA VAL A 35 6.12 -11.07 9.50
C VAL A 35 5.03 -12.06 9.87
N ASN A 36 4.73 -12.20 11.16
CA ASN A 36 3.79 -13.17 11.71
C ASN A 36 4.03 -14.60 11.19
N GLY A 37 5.30 -15.00 11.06
CA GLY A 37 5.70 -16.33 10.58
C GLY A 37 5.56 -16.55 9.07
N LYS A 38 5.29 -15.50 8.29
CA LYS A 38 5.26 -15.53 6.81
C LYS A 38 6.47 -14.78 6.25
N THR A 39 6.96 -15.21 5.09
CA THR A 39 7.97 -14.45 4.35
C THR A 39 7.44 -13.05 4.00
N PHE A 40 8.32 -12.07 3.92
CA PHE A 40 7.93 -10.70 3.56
C PHE A 40 7.16 -10.62 2.24
N ASN A 41 7.57 -11.38 1.22
CA ASN A 41 6.86 -11.42 -0.07
C ASN A 41 5.43 -11.92 0.08
N LYS A 42 5.21 -13.03 0.81
CA LYS A 42 3.87 -13.56 1.06
C LYS A 42 3.02 -12.58 1.86
N PHE A 43 3.60 -11.95 2.89
CA PHE A 43 2.92 -10.90 3.66
C PHE A 43 2.51 -9.73 2.76
N LYS A 44 3.44 -9.23 1.93
CA LYS A 44 3.20 -8.12 1.00
C LYS A 44 2.08 -8.43 0.01
N GLU A 45 2.07 -9.64 -0.58
CA GLU A 45 1.00 -10.08 -1.47
C GLU A 45 -0.37 -10.11 -0.79
N GLU A 46 -0.44 -10.59 0.45
CA GLU A 46 -1.68 -10.61 1.24
C GLU A 46 -2.15 -9.20 1.58
N GLN A 47 -1.24 -8.29 1.95
CA GLN A 47 -1.58 -6.89 2.21
C GLN A 47 -2.09 -6.20 0.94
N ASN A 48 -1.43 -6.38 -0.21
CA ASN A 48 -1.84 -5.77 -1.49
C ASN A 48 -3.23 -6.24 -1.99
N LYS A 49 -3.71 -7.40 -1.53
CA LYS A 49 -5.07 -7.85 -1.83
C LYS A 49 -6.11 -7.01 -1.11
N LYS A 50 -5.82 -6.52 0.09
CA LYS A 50 -6.74 -5.78 0.95
C LYS A 50 -6.55 -4.27 0.86
N LEU A 51 -5.31 -3.83 0.86
CA LEU A 51 -4.92 -2.44 0.85
C LEU A 51 -4.61 -1.96 -0.57
N LEU A 52 -5.04 -0.75 -0.88
CA LEU A 52 -4.62 -0.01 -2.06
C LEU A 52 -4.04 1.32 -1.60
N SER A 53 -2.89 1.72 -2.15
CA SER A 53 -2.22 2.95 -1.73
C SER A 53 -1.85 3.86 -2.88
N TRP A 54 -1.75 5.14 -2.54
CA TRP A 54 -1.33 6.23 -3.42
C TRP A 54 -0.35 7.11 -2.68
N GLU A 55 0.56 7.71 -3.43
CA GLU A 55 1.53 8.67 -2.92
C GLU A 55 1.39 9.96 -3.71
N THR A 56 1.36 11.09 -3.01
CA THR A 56 1.21 12.42 -3.63
C THR A 56 1.86 13.48 -2.77
N THR A 57 2.14 14.65 -3.36
CA THR A 57 2.68 15.81 -2.64
C THR A 57 1.67 16.94 -2.71
N ILE A 58 1.23 17.44 -1.55
CA ILE A 58 0.26 18.54 -1.43
C ILE A 58 0.93 19.64 -0.61
N SER A 59 1.06 20.84 -1.18
CA SER A 59 1.68 22.00 -0.53
C SER A 59 3.08 21.72 0.05
N GLY A 60 3.86 20.88 -0.63
CA GLY A 60 5.22 20.50 -0.20
C GLY A 60 5.28 19.41 0.87
N GLN A 61 4.14 18.90 1.32
CA GLN A 61 4.06 17.75 2.23
C GLN A 61 3.78 16.46 1.45
N GLU A 62 4.53 15.41 1.75
CA GLU A 62 4.30 14.07 1.22
C GLU A 62 3.13 13.39 1.97
N TRP A 63 2.24 12.78 1.19
CA TRP A 63 1.09 12.06 1.67
C TRP A 63 1.06 10.66 1.09
N ARG A 64 0.95 9.67 1.97
CA ARG A 64 0.58 8.31 1.63
C ARG A 64 -0.85 8.05 2.04
N VAL A 65 -1.72 7.92 1.05
CA VAL A 65 -3.14 7.56 1.24
C VAL A 65 -3.27 6.05 1.08
N VAL A 66 -4.01 5.41 1.98
CA VAL A 66 -4.29 3.97 1.94
C VAL A 66 -5.79 3.76 2.09
N LEU A 67 -6.37 3.02 1.17
CA LEU A 67 -7.74 2.49 1.28
C LEU A 67 -7.66 1.03 1.69
N ASP A 68 -8.33 0.68 2.78
CA ASP A 68 -8.69 -0.71 3.07
C ASP A 68 -9.96 -1.06 2.27
N LYS A 69 -9.85 -1.95 1.29
CA LYS A 69 -10.96 -2.32 0.40
C LYS A 69 -12.01 -3.20 1.09
N GLU A 70 -11.71 -3.74 2.26
CA GLU A 70 -12.62 -4.59 3.05
C GLU A 70 -13.46 -3.73 3.99
N THR A 71 -12.82 -2.83 4.75
CA THR A 71 -13.51 -1.94 5.70
C THR A 71 -13.98 -0.62 5.07
N MET A 72 -13.46 -0.28 3.88
CA MET A 72 -13.62 1.01 3.20
C MET A 72 -13.05 2.21 3.99
N GLU A 73 -12.22 1.95 4.99
CA GLU A 73 -11.53 3.01 5.73
C GLU A 73 -10.41 3.64 4.90
N VAL A 74 -10.29 4.96 5.02
CA VAL A 74 -9.21 5.73 4.40
C VAL A 74 -8.24 6.15 5.49
N TRP A 75 -6.95 5.92 5.24
CA TRP A 75 -5.85 6.31 6.11
C TRP A 75 -4.92 7.25 5.35
N ALA A 76 -4.39 8.26 6.03
CA ALA A 76 -3.33 9.10 5.50
C ALA A 76 -2.18 9.20 6.52
N ASN A 77 -0.96 8.89 6.08
CA ASN A 77 0.24 8.90 6.92
C ASN A 77 0.07 8.15 8.26
N GLY A 78 -0.65 7.03 8.23
CA GLY A 78 -0.88 6.17 9.39
C GLY A 78 -2.02 6.63 10.33
N SER A 79 -2.75 7.69 10.00
CA SER A 79 -3.94 8.14 10.74
C SER A 79 -5.21 7.86 9.94
N ASN A 80 -6.27 7.40 10.61
CA ASN A 80 -7.58 7.23 10.01
C ASN A 80 -8.17 8.61 9.67
N ILE A 81 -8.82 8.72 8.52
CA ILE A 81 -9.35 9.97 7.97
C ILE A 81 -10.88 9.92 7.99
N ASP A 82 -11.51 11.00 8.43
CA ASP A 82 -12.96 11.15 8.34
C ASP A 82 -13.39 11.25 6.87
N THR A 83 -14.44 10.51 6.52
CA THR A 83 -14.89 10.40 5.13
C THR A 83 -16.39 10.55 5.00
N ALA A 84 -16.82 11.12 3.86
CA ALA A 84 -18.22 11.20 3.48
C ALA A 84 -18.47 10.38 2.21
N GLY A 85 -19.39 9.42 2.31
CA GLY A 85 -19.80 8.57 1.19
C GLY A 85 -20.92 9.19 0.36
N GLU A 86 -20.81 9.09 -0.97
CA GLU A 86 -21.84 9.46 -1.93
C GLU A 86 -22.06 8.31 -2.92
N PHE A 87 -23.30 7.82 -3.05
CA PHE A 87 -23.64 6.80 -4.04
C PHE A 87 -24.10 7.48 -5.34
N VAL A 88 -23.56 7.02 -6.46
CA VAL A 88 -23.88 7.52 -7.81
C VAL A 88 -24.25 6.35 -8.72
N ASP A 89 -24.91 6.62 -9.85
CA ASP A 89 -25.47 5.59 -10.73
C ASP A 89 -24.47 4.50 -11.18
N ASN A 90 -23.17 4.81 -11.23
CA ASN A 90 -22.13 3.89 -11.68
C ASN A 90 -21.02 3.63 -10.66
N GLY A 91 -21.31 3.81 -9.36
CA GLY A 91 -20.32 3.58 -8.32
C GLY A 91 -20.56 4.37 -7.03
N SER A 92 -19.48 4.69 -6.34
CA SER A 92 -19.51 5.57 -5.17
C SER A 92 -18.31 6.50 -5.15
N TYR A 93 -18.50 7.64 -4.50
CA TYR A 93 -17.43 8.57 -4.15
C TYR A 93 -17.24 8.55 -2.63
N THR A 94 -15.98 8.56 -2.22
CA THR A 94 -15.57 8.70 -0.83
C THR A 94 -14.78 9.98 -0.73
N HIS A 95 -15.40 11.03 -0.21
CA HIS A 95 -14.83 12.37 -0.09
C HIS A 95 -14.11 12.52 1.24
N PHE A 96 -12.97 13.20 1.23
CA PHE A 96 -12.18 13.50 2.42
C PHE A 96 -11.24 14.68 2.14
N GLU A 97 -10.54 15.15 3.17
CA GLU A 97 -9.57 16.23 3.05
C GLU A 97 -8.18 15.79 3.52
N LEU A 98 -7.15 16.25 2.83
CA LEU A 98 -5.76 16.18 3.28
C LEU A 98 -5.27 17.61 3.56
N GLY A 99 -5.15 17.94 4.85
CA GLY A 99 -4.92 19.32 5.28
C GLY A 99 -6.12 20.21 4.96
N LYS A 100 -6.06 20.96 3.86
CA LYS A 100 -7.17 21.79 3.33
C LYS A 100 -7.52 21.46 1.88
N THR A 101 -6.94 20.37 1.36
CA THR A 101 -7.09 19.98 -0.04
C THR A 101 -8.16 18.92 -0.14
N SER A 102 -9.15 19.17 -1.01
CA SER A 102 -10.24 18.23 -1.26
C SER A 102 -9.74 17.04 -2.07
N CYS A 103 -10.06 15.86 -1.57
CA CYS A 103 -9.70 14.58 -2.15
C CYS A 103 -10.95 13.72 -2.29
N ARG A 104 -10.94 12.81 -3.27
CA ARG A 104 -11.97 11.78 -3.36
C ARG A 104 -11.40 10.49 -3.90
N ILE A 105 -11.86 9.37 -3.36
CA ILE A 105 -11.71 8.07 -4.00
C ILE A 105 -13.00 7.79 -4.77
N VAL A 106 -12.85 7.41 -6.03
CA VAL A 106 -13.94 6.99 -6.90
C VAL A 106 -13.89 5.48 -7.04
N ALA A 107 -14.94 4.79 -6.59
CA ALA A 107 -15.12 3.37 -6.81
C ALA A 107 -16.07 3.17 -7.99
N LYS A 108 -15.64 2.46 -9.03
CA LYS A 108 -16.48 2.09 -10.18
C LYS A 108 -16.42 0.59 -10.43
N SER A 109 -17.53 0.02 -10.90
CA SER A 109 -17.53 -1.37 -11.35
C SER A 109 -16.54 -1.53 -12.51
N SER A 110 -15.60 -2.49 -12.39
CA SER A 110 -14.68 -2.79 -13.50
C SER A 110 -15.35 -3.54 -14.65
N GLY A 111 -16.62 -3.93 -14.51
CA GLY A 111 -17.35 -4.77 -15.46
C GLY A 111 -16.83 -6.22 -15.58
N LYS A 112 -15.71 -6.54 -14.91
CA LYS A 112 -15.05 -7.84 -14.92
C LYS A 112 -15.26 -8.54 -13.58
N ARG A 113 -15.78 -9.77 -13.64
CA ARG A 113 -16.15 -10.58 -12.46
C ARG A 113 -14.99 -10.87 -11.50
N LYS A 114 -13.73 -10.85 -11.97
CA LYS A 114 -12.52 -11.17 -11.18
C LYS A 114 -11.86 -9.96 -10.51
N THR A 115 -11.98 -8.75 -11.07
CA THR A 115 -11.32 -7.54 -10.57
C THR A 115 -12.19 -6.72 -9.61
N GLY A 116 -13.53 -6.89 -9.67
CA GLY A 116 -14.45 -6.22 -8.74
C GLY A 116 -14.57 -4.72 -8.99
N LEU A 117 -14.49 -3.92 -7.91
CA LEU A 117 -14.51 -2.46 -7.93
C LEU A 117 -13.10 -1.89 -8.17
N LEU A 118 -12.98 -1.03 -9.17
CA LEU A 118 -11.78 -0.22 -9.37
C LEU A 118 -11.87 1.04 -8.52
N HIS A 119 -10.85 1.29 -7.71
CA HIS A 119 -10.76 2.45 -6.84
C HIS A 119 -9.69 3.40 -7.37
N THR A 120 -10.01 4.68 -7.43
CA THR A 120 -9.15 5.69 -8.05
C THR A 120 -9.13 6.96 -7.23
N LEU A 121 -7.94 7.41 -6.82
CA LEU A 121 -7.78 8.64 -6.06
C LEU A 121 -7.71 9.86 -6.98
N TYR A 122 -8.41 10.92 -6.58
CA TYR A 122 -8.29 12.25 -7.14
C TYR A 122 -7.97 13.26 -6.04
N VAL A 123 -7.01 14.14 -6.32
CA VAL A 123 -6.63 15.28 -5.47
C VAL A 123 -6.84 16.55 -6.29
N ASN A 124 -7.72 17.46 -5.85
CA ASN A 124 -8.13 18.63 -6.66
C ASN A 124 -8.52 18.25 -8.11
N ASN A 125 -9.32 17.19 -8.27
CA ASN A 125 -9.73 16.59 -9.55
C ASN A 125 -8.59 16.05 -10.43
N THR A 126 -7.36 15.99 -9.94
CA THR A 126 -6.22 15.37 -10.64
C THR A 126 -6.07 13.93 -10.20
N LEU A 127 -6.00 13.03 -11.18
CA LEU A 127 -5.79 11.60 -10.96
C LEU A 127 -4.43 11.34 -10.30
N VAL A 128 -4.42 10.53 -9.24
CA VAL A 128 -3.19 10.01 -8.63
C VAL A 128 -3.08 8.51 -8.96
N PRO A 129 -2.03 8.07 -9.68
CA PRO A 129 -1.78 6.66 -9.93
C PRO A 129 -1.57 5.89 -8.63
N SER A 130 -2.11 4.66 -8.53
CA SER A 130 -1.83 3.84 -7.36
C SER A 130 -0.40 3.32 -7.38
N THR A 131 0.13 2.99 -6.22
CA THR A 131 1.47 2.38 -6.11
C THR A 131 1.55 1.02 -6.83
N ALA A 132 0.41 0.33 -7.01
CA ALA A 132 0.33 -0.90 -7.79
C ALA A 132 0.46 -0.61 -9.30
N ASP A 133 -0.23 0.40 -9.82
CA ASP A 133 -0.17 0.79 -11.23
C ASP A 133 1.26 1.21 -11.64
N LEU A 134 1.95 1.94 -10.75
CA LEU A 134 3.33 2.36 -10.97
C LEU A 134 4.31 1.18 -10.99
N ALA A 135 4.08 0.16 -10.15
CA ALA A 135 4.93 -1.03 -10.10
C ALA A 135 4.80 -1.88 -11.37
N GLU A 136 3.59 -2.01 -11.94
CA GLU A 136 3.37 -2.71 -13.21
C GLU A 136 4.06 -1.99 -14.38
N GLY A 137 3.95 -0.66 -14.44
CA GLY A 137 4.63 0.15 -15.46
C GLY A 137 6.16 -0.01 -15.44
N ALA A 138 6.78 0.01 -14.25
CA ALA A 138 8.21 -0.17 -14.10
C ALA A 138 8.69 -1.55 -14.58
N SER A 139 7.95 -2.63 -14.27
CA SER A 139 8.30 -3.99 -14.67
C SER A 139 8.31 -4.21 -16.20
N SER A 140 7.46 -3.47 -16.92
CA SER A 140 7.39 -3.52 -18.38
C SER A 140 8.58 -2.82 -19.06
N SER A 141 9.12 -1.77 -18.43
CA SER A 141 10.25 -0.99 -18.96
C SER A 141 11.62 -1.64 -18.79
N SER A 142 11.75 -2.58 -17.85
CA SER A 142 12.97 -3.38 -17.63
C SER A 142 13.12 -4.59 -18.57
N SER A 143 12.19 -4.75 -19.53
CA SER A 143 12.16 -5.88 -20.48
C SER A 143 12.43 -5.47 -21.94
N SER A 144 12.97 -4.27 -22.18
CA SER A 144 13.29 -3.74 -23.52
C SER A 144 14.77 -3.42 -23.67
#